data_AF-A0A8B8FKC2-F1
#
_entry.id   AF-A0A8B8FKC2-F1
#
_cell.length_a   1.000
_cell.length_b   1.000
_cell.length_c   1.000
_cell.angle_alpha   90.00
_cell.angle_beta   90.00
_cell.angle_gamma   90.00
#
_symmetry.space_group_name_H-M   'P 1'
#
loop_
_entity.id
_entity.type
_entity.pdbx_description
1 polymer ?
#
loop_
_entity_poly.entity_id
_entity_poly.type
_entity_poly.pdbx_seq_one_letter_code
_entity_poly.pdbx_strand_id
1 'polypeptide(L)'
;MGSIHKQLLLHAEVRWLSRVPDKNKNWVVDPFNADVPDITGLTTTQENQLIEISSNSNLKRVFKESSLSSFWLSIRQDFPEISDSALRPLMLFSTTYLCEKGFSAYVYTKNKYRNRLNIESDLRIQLSNIDPKIPDLVLKKQHHPSH
;
A
#
# COMPACT_ATOMS: atom_id res chain seq x y z
N MET A 1 -19.11 -3.64 0.90
CA MET A 1 -18.30 -2.41 1.11
C MET A 1 -16.84 -2.52 0.65
N GLY A 2 -16.39 -3.61 -0.01
CA GLY A 2 -14.98 -3.76 -0.41
C GLY A 2 -14.57 -3.09 -1.73
N SER A 3 -15.51 -2.84 -2.66
CA SER A 3 -15.17 -2.34 -4.01
C SER A 3 -14.91 -0.83 -4.05
N ILE A 4 -15.68 -0.04 -3.31
CA ILE A 4 -15.56 1.43 -3.27
C ILE A 4 -14.26 1.87 -2.59
N HIS A 5 -13.82 1.12 -1.57
CA HIS A 5 -12.58 1.41 -0.85
C HIS A 5 -11.34 1.13 -1.71
N LYS A 6 -11.36 0.08 -2.55
CA LYS A 6 -10.29 -0.23 -3.53
C LYS A 6 -10.22 0.81 -4.65
N GLN A 7 -11.36 1.33 -5.09
CA GLN A 7 -11.43 2.34 -6.15
C GLN A 7 -11.00 3.73 -5.64
N LEU A 8 -11.34 4.07 -4.39
CA LEU A 8 -10.80 5.24 -3.69
C LEU A 8 -9.28 5.15 -3.49
N LEU A 9 -8.71 3.96 -3.35
CA LEU A 9 -7.26 3.75 -3.18
C LEU A 9 -6.48 4.09 -4.44
N LEU A 10 -6.87 3.60 -5.61
CA LEU A 10 -6.25 4.02 -6.88
C LEU A 10 -6.37 5.53 -7.07
N HIS A 11 -7.54 6.09 -6.76
CA HIS A 11 -7.77 7.53 -6.89
C HIS A 11 -6.99 8.36 -5.87
N ALA A 12 -6.71 7.83 -4.67
CA ALA A 12 -5.92 8.49 -3.63
C ALA A 12 -4.41 8.33 -3.81
N GLU A 13 -3.94 7.18 -4.29
CA GLU A 13 -2.54 6.94 -4.71
C GLU A 13 -2.15 7.90 -5.84
N VAL A 14 -2.97 7.99 -6.89
CA VAL A 14 -2.75 8.97 -7.98
C VAL A 14 -2.87 10.40 -7.46
N ARG A 15 -3.81 10.69 -6.55
CA ARG A 15 -4.06 12.05 -6.05
C ARG A 15 -3.02 12.57 -5.05
N TRP A 16 -2.38 11.72 -4.25
CA TRP A 16 -1.31 12.15 -3.33
C TRP A 16 0.00 12.44 -4.07
N LEU A 17 0.33 11.63 -5.07
CA LEU A 17 1.41 11.96 -6.02
C LEU A 17 1.07 13.21 -6.86
N SER A 18 -0.21 13.50 -7.09
CA SER A 18 -0.67 14.72 -7.76
C SER A 18 -0.86 15.94 -6.85
N ARG A 19 -0.76 15.81 -5.51
CA ARG A 19 -1.05 16.94 -4.59
C ARG A 19 0.06 17.99 -4.57
N VAL A 20 1.21 17.67 -5.15
CA VAL A 20 2.16 18.62 -5.71
C VAL A 20 2.49 18.07 -7.10
N PRO A 21 2.32 18.81 -8.20
CA PRO A 21 2.77 18.39 -9.52
C PRO A 21 4.30 18.51 -9.56
N ASP A 22 4.96 17.66 -8.78
CA ASP A 22 6.40 17.56 -8.74
C ASP A 22 6.77 16.63 -9.90
N LYS A 23 6.98 17.21 -11.09
CA LYS A 23 7.45 16.48 -12.29
C LYS A 23 8.62 15.56 -11.95
N ASN A 24 9.41 15.95 -10.94
CA ASN A 24 10.49 15.19 -10.33
C ASN A 24 10.15 13.79 -9.80
N LYS A 25 8.88 13.42 -9.62
CA LYS A 25 8.48 12.12 -9.03
C LYS A 25 7.56 11.28 -9.91
N ASN A 26 7.23 11.74 -11.11
CA ASN A 26 6.41 10.97 -12.05
C ASN A 26 7.09 9.66 -12.49
N TRP A 27 8.42 9.63 -12.49
CA TRP A 27 9.21 8.43 -12.79
C TRP A 27 8.95 7.26 -11.84
N VAL A 28 8.44 7.52 -10.63
CA VAL A 28 8.06 6.45 -9.69
C VAL A 28 6.83 5.69 -10.19
N VAL A 29 5.90 6.37 -10.87
CA VAL A 29 4.65 5.80 -11.39
C VAL A 29 4.84 5.26 -12.80
N ASP A 30 5.57 6.00 -13.63
CA ASP A 30 5.85 5.63 -15.01
C ASP A 30 7.34 5.83 -15.34
N PRO A 31 8.20 4.86 -14.96
CA PRO A 31 9.64 4.95 -15.21
C PRO A 31 10.00 4.87 -16.71
N PHE A 32 9.07 4.45 -17.58
CA PHE A 32 9.32 4.26 -19.02
C PHE A 32 8.99 5.48 -19.87
N ASN A 33 8.23 6.44 -19.33
CA ASN A 33 7.93 7.71 -19.99
C ASN A 33 8.46 8.92 -19.19
N ALA A 34 9.47 8.69 -18.34
CA ALA A 34 10.08 9.74 -17.55
C ALA A 34 11.11 10.52 -18.39
N ASP A 35 10.96 11.84 -18.47
CA ASP A 35 11.97 12.73 -19.04
C ASP A 35 13.12 12.91 -18.04
N VAL A 36 14.04 11.94 -17.99
CA VAL A 36 15.17 11.91 -17.04
C VAL A 36 15.94 13.23 -16.91
N PRO A 37 16.24 13.97 -18.00
CA PRO A 37 16.98 15.24 -17.92
C PRO A 37 16.25 16.35 -17.16
N ASP A 38 14.92 16.29 -17.08
CA ASP A 38 14.08 17.29 -16.41
C ASP A 38 13.80 16.94 -14.94
N ILE A 39 14.28 15.78 -14.46
CA ILE A 39 14.08 15.32 -13.08
C ILE A 39 15.18 15.91 -12.20
N THR A 40 14.80 16.79 -11.28
CA THR A 40 15.71 17.34 -10.28
C THR A 40 15.65 16.51 -8.98
N GLY A 41 16.80 16.32 -8.34
CA GLY A 41 16.91 15.63 -7.04
C GLY A 41 17.27 14.14 -7.12
N LEU A 42 17.52 13.59 -8.31
CA LEU A 42 18.19 12.30 -8.46
C LEU A 42 19.72 12.48 -8.43
N THR A 43 20.42 11.46 -7.96
CA THR A 43 21.87 11.37 -8.13
C THR A 43 22.20 10.87 -9.53
N THR A 44 23.42 11.13 -10.01
CA THR A 44 23.88 10.62 -11.32
C THR A 44 23.76 9.09 -11.43
N THR A 45 23.98 8.37 -10.32
CA THR A 45 23.77 6.92 -10.27
C THR A 45 22.30 6.55 -10.49
N GLN A 46 21.38 7.25 -9.85
CA GLN A 46 19.94 7.01 -10.00
C GLN A 46 19.43 7.36 -11.40
N GLU A 47 19.92 8.45 -11.99
CA GLU A 47 19.61 8.83 -13.38
C GLU A 47 20.05 7.75 -14.36
N ASN A 48 21.28 7.25 -14.24
CA ASN A 48 21.79 6.17 -15.08
C ASN A 48 20.95 4.89 -14.95
N GLN A 49 20.62 4.49 -13.72
CA GLN A 49 19.76 3.34 -13.48
C GLN A 49 18.36 3.53 -14.09
N LEU A 50 17.79 4.72 -14.00
CA LEU A 50 16.48 5.03 -14.58
C LEU A 50 16.51 4.98 -16.12
N ILE A 51 17.60 5.43 -16.74
CA ILE A 51 17.81 5.34 -18.20
C ILE A 51 17.91 3.88 -18.65
N GLU A 52 18.64 3.05 -17.91
CA GLU A 52 18.75 1.61 -18.19
C GLU A 52 17.38 0.90 -18.06
N ILE A 53 16.62 1.23 -17.01
CA ILE A 53 15.28 0.68 -16.82
C ILE A 53 14.35 1.10 -17.95
N SER A 54 14.30 2.39 -18.30
CA SER A 54 13.38 2.92 -19.32
C SER A 54 13.66 2.35 -20.72
N SER A 55 14.92 2.02 -20.99
CA SER A 55 15.37 1.42 -22.26
C SER A 55 15.09 -0.10 -22.35
N ASN A 56 14.77 -0.76 -21.24
CA ASN A 56 14.62 -2.21 -21.19
C ASN A 56 13.17 -2.66 -21.46
N SER A 57 12.96 -3.25 -22.65
CA SER A 57 11.64 -3.74 -23.09
C SER A 57 11.10 -4.91 -22.26
N ASN A 58 11.97 -5.76 -21.69
CA ASN A 58 11.56 -6.85 -20.80
C ASN A 58 11.02 -6.31 -19.48
N LEU A 59 11.71 -5.33 -18.89
CA LEU A 59 11.23 -4.66 -17.67
C LEU A 59 9.89 -3.95 -17.93
N LYS A 60 9.71 -3.36 -19.12
CA LYS A 60 8.42 -2.75 -19.52
C LYS A 60 7.28 -3.77 -19.56
N ARG A 61 7.56 -5.01 -19.95
CA ARG A 61 6.58 -6.09 -19.94
C ARG A 61 6.26 -6.53 -18.50
N VAL A 62 7.27 -6.77 -17.68
CA VAL A 62 7.09 -7.13 -16.26
C VAL A 62 6.32 -6.05 -15.50
N PHE A 63 6.59 -4.78 -15.79
CA PHE A 63 5.88 -3.64 -15.24
C PHE A 63 4.37 -3.67 -15.53
N LYS A 64 3.98 -4.04 -16.76
CA LYS A 64 2.56 -4.16 -17.14
C LYS A 64 1.86 -5.34 -16.48
N GLU A 65 2.61 -6.39 -16.15
CA GLU A 65 2.09 -7.61 -15.53
C GLU A 65 2.06 -7.52 -13.99
N SER A 66 2.77 -6.57 -13.39
CA SER A 66 2.97 -6.45 -11.94
C SER A 66 2.33 -5.19 -11.36
N SER A 67 2.07 -5.18 -10.06
CA SER A 67 1.76 -3.94 -9.35
C SER A 67 3.00 -3.05 -9.19
N LEU A 68 2.81 -1.74 -9.01
CA LEU A 68 3.90 -0.76 -8.92
C LEU A 68 4.94 -1.13 -7.85
N SER A 69 4.47 -1.45 -6.64
CA SER A 69 5.34 -1.84 -5.53
C SER A 69 6.04 -3.18 -5.78
N SER A 70 5.35 -4.15 -6.39
CA SER A 70 5.95 -5.45 -6.72
C SER A 70 7.03 -5.33 -7.80
N PHE A 71 6.82 -4.46 -8.78
CA PHE A 71 7.81 -4.16 -9.81
C PHE A 71 9.09 -3.59 -9.19
N TRP A 72 8.99 -2.50 -8.43
CA TRP A 72 10.15 -1.88 -7.78
C TRP A 72 10.87 -2.83 -6.80
N LEU A 73 10.14 -3.72 -6.14
CA LEU A 73 10.74 -4.78 -5.31
C LEU A 73 11.49 -5.81 -6.16
N SER A 74 10.96 -6.19 -7.32
CA SER A 74 11.58 -7.22 -8.18
C SER A 74 12.91 -6.78 -8.77
N ILE A 75 13.04 -5.50 -9.15
CA ILE A 75 14.24 -4.95 -9.76
C ILE A 75 15.23 -4.36 -8.74
N ARG A 76 14.90 -4.43 -7.45
CA ARG A 76 15.69 -3.84 -6.36
C ARG A 76 17.10 -4.42 -6.24
N GLN A 77 17.29 -5.68 -6.61
CA GLN A 77 18.61 -6.32 -6.57
C GLN A 77 19.54 -5.74 -7.64
N ASP A 78 19.03 -5.50 -8.84
CA ASP A 78 19.80 -4.98 -9.97
C ASP A 78 19.96 -3.45 -9.90
N PHE A 79 18.91 -2.76 -9.41
CA PHE A 79 18.85 -1.29 -9.36
C PHE A 79 18.50 -0.77 -7.95
N PRO A 80 19.37 -0.95 -6.95
CA PRO A 80 19.04 -0.69 -5.54
C PRO A 80 18.74 0.80 -5.24
N GLU A 81 19.55 1.73 -5.76
CA GLU A 81 19.45 3.16 -5.43
C GLU A 81 18.15 3.80 -5.93
N ILE A 82 17.77 3.53 -7.18
CA ILE A 82 16.52 4.04 -7.76
C ILE A 82 15.31 3.32 -7.16
N SER A 83 15.41 2.02 -6.91
CA SER A 83 14.31 1.22 -6.35
C SER A 83 14.00 1.61 -4.91
N ASP A 84 15.02 1.87 -4.08
CA ASP A 84 14.80 2.35 -2.71
C ASP A 84 14.16 3.73 -2.69
N SER A 85 14.57 4.62 -3.60
CA SER A 85 13.95 5.94 -3.76
C SER A 85 12.48 5.86 -4.20
N ALA A 86 12.15 4.91 -5.08
CA ALA A 86 10.77 4.64 -5.50
C ALA A 86 9.93 3.99 -4.38
N LEU A 87 10.51 3.08 -3.61
CA LEU A 87 9.80 2.33 -2.57
C LEU A 87 9.52 3.17 -1.33
N ARG A 88 10.37 4.14 -0.97
CA ARG A 88 10.16 5.04 0.18
C ARG A 88 8.75 5.69 0.19
N PRO A 89 8.31 6.42 -0.85
CA PRO A 89 6.97 7.02 -0.87
C PRO A 89 5.86 5.97 -0.91
N LEU A 90 6.06 4.84 -1.61
CA LEU A 90 5.08 3.75 -1.69
C LEU A 90 4.85 3.08 -0.33
N MET A 91 5.93 2.84 0.43
CA MET A 91 5.86 2.25 1.77
C MET A 91 5.20 3.19 2.77
N LEU A 92 5.55 4.48 2.75
CA LEU A 92 5.00 5.48 3.67
C LEU A 92 3.47 5.58 3.54
N PHE A 93 2.95 5.42 2.33
CA PHE A 93 1.51 5.37 2.08
C PHE A 93 0.87 4.15 2.73
N SER A 94 1.42 2.96 2.50
CA SER A 94 0.87 1.71 3.04
C SER A 94 0.81 1.72 4.58
N THR A 95 1.86 2.23 5.24
CA THR A 95 1.93 2.30 6.70
C THR A 95 1.00 3.38 7.26
N THR A 96 0.93 4.55 6.64
CA THR A 96 0.02 5.64 7.09
C THR A 96 -1.44 5.22 6.94
N TYR A 97 -1.81 4.62 5.80
CA TYR A 97 -3.17 4.11 5.59
C TYR A 97 -3.54 3.04 6.63
N LEU A 98 -2.65 2.07 6.89
CA LEU A 98 -2.91 1.04 7.89
C LEU A 98 -3.05 1.64 9.29
N CYS A 99 -2.24 2.64 9.64
CA CYS A 99 -2.36 3.37 10.89
C CYS A 99 -3.70 4.12 10.98
N GLU A 100 -4.09 4.89 9.97
CA GLU A 100 -5.36 5.61 9.93
C GLU A 100 -6.57 4.66 10.01
N LYS A 101 -6.53 3.55 9.28
CA LYS A 101 -7.54 2.48 9.33
C LYS A 101 -7.60 1.87 10.74
N GLY A 102 -6.44 1.60 11.35
CA GLY A 102 -6.32 1.12 12.73
C GLY A 102 -6.93 2.07 13.75
N PHE A 103 -6.59 3.36 13.67
CA PHE A 103 -7.15 4.38 14.55
C PHE A 103 -8.66 4.54 14.35
N SER A 104 -9.14 4.53 13.11
CA SER A 104 -10.58 4.61 12.81
C SER A 104 -11.34 3.42 13.42
N ALA A 105 -10.81 2.21 13.27
CA ALA A 105 -11.36 0.99 13.85
C ALA A 105 -11.35 1.03 15.38
N TYR A 106 -10.27 1.55 15.98
CA TYR A 106 -10.15 1.74 17.42
C TYR A 106 -11.20 2.71 17.97
N VAL A 107 -11.33 3.90 17.35
CA VAL A 107 -12.31 4.91 17.75
C VAL A 107 -13.74 4.38 17.62
N TYR A 108 -14.04 3.68 16.52
CA TYR A 108 -15.35 3.05 16.32
C TYR A 108 -15.69 2.05 17.43
N THR A 109 -14.76 1.14 17.73
CA THR A 109 -14.96 0.09 18.74
C THR A 109 -15.11 0.68 20.14
N LYS A 110 -14.26 1.67 20.49
CA LYS A 110 -14.31 2.38 21.78
C LYS A 110 -15.62 3.15 22.00
N ASN A 111 -16.15 3.78 20.96
CA ASN A 111 -17.39 4.55 21.08
C ASN A 111 -18.64 3.66 21.13
N LYS A 112 -18.66 2.53 20.42
CA LYS A 112 -19.83 1.65 20.31
C LYS A 112 -19.96 0.63 21.44
N TYR A 113 -18.85 0.14 22.01
CA TYR A 113 -18.88 -0.98 22.97
C TYR A 113 -18.06 -0.74 24.25
N ARG A 114 -18.32 0.39 24.91
CA ARG A 114 -17.52 0.93 26.02
C ARG A 114 -17.30 0.01 27.23
N ASN A 115 -18.08 -1.06 27.42
CA ASN A 115 -18.14 -1.80 28.68
C ASN A 115 -17.72 -3.29 28.66
N ARG A 116 -17.37 -3.91 27.51
CA ARG A 116 -17.17 -5.39 27.46
C ARG A 116 -16.07 -5.95 26.55
N LEU A 117 -15.25 -5.14 25.89
CA LEU A 117 -14.37 -5.64 24.81
C LEU A 117 -12.88 -5.52 25.08
N ASN A 118 -12.16 -6.59 24.72
CA ASN A 118 -10.70 -6.61 24.62
C ASN A 118 -10.31 -6.01 23.26
N ILE A 119 -9.99 -4.72 23.30
CA ILE A 119 -9.64 -3.89 22.14
C ILE A 119 -8.58 -4.54 21.24
N GLU A 120 -7.59 -5.22 21.81
CA GLU A 120 -6.49 -5.82 21.05
C GLU A 120 -7.01 -6.92 20.12
N SER A 121 -7.86 -7.80 20.63
CA SER A 121 -8.39 -8.94 19.88
C SER A 121 -9.30 -8.46 18.73
N ASP A 122 -10.13 -7.44 18.98
CA ASP A 122 -11.05 -6.91 17.98
C ASP A 122 -10.33 -6.18 16.86
N LEU A 123 -9.34 -5.34 17.20
CA LEU A 123 -8.51 -4.67 16.21
C LEU A 123 -7.78 -5.67 15.33
N ARG A 124 -7.28 -6.75 15.92
CA ARG A 124 -6.60 -7.82 15.17
C ARG A 124 -7.51 -8.45 14.14
N ILE A 125 -8.77 -8.73 14.48
CA ILE A 125 -9.77 -9.26 13.54
C ILE A 125 -10.11 -8.21 12.46
N GLN A 126 -10.37 -6.95 12.87
CA GLN A 126 -10.80 -5.87 11.98
C GLN A 126 -9.73 -5.44 10.96
N LEU A 127 -8.45 -5.57 11.33
CA LEU A 127 -7.33 -5.17 10.49
C LEU A 127 -6.73 -6.33 9.69
N SER A 128 -7.00 -7.58 10.08
CA SER A 128 -6.53 -8.73 9.31
C SER A 128 -7.32 -8.91 8.00
N ASN A 129 -6.68 -9.56 7.03
CA ASN A 129 -7.34 -10.06 5.82
C ASN A 129 -7.88 -11.50 6.01
N ILE A 130 -7.93 -12.01 7.24
CA ILE A 130 -8.38 -13.37 7.54
C ILE A 130 -9.89 -13.35 7.69
N ASP A 131 -10.60 -14.19 6.93
CA ASP A 131 -12.03 -14.34 7.07
C ASP A 131 -12.35 -15.10 8.38
N PRO A 132 -13.10 -14.50 9.32
CA PRO A 132 -13.45 -15.17 10.55
C PRO A 132 -14.43 -16.30 10.25
N LYS A 133 -14.11 -17.51 10.72
CA LYS A 133 -14.98 -18.69 10.63
C LYS A 133 -16.11 -18.63 11.66
N ILE A 134 -16.95 -17.59 11.58
CA ILE A 134 -18.07 -17.37 12.50
C ILE A 134 -19.02 -18.58 12.58
N PRO A 135 -19.36 -19.28 11.47
CA PRO A 135 -20.23 -20.46 11.56
C PRO A 135 -19.67 -21.56 12.47
N ASP A 136 -18.37 -21.86 12.37
CA ASP A 136 -17.71 -22.88 13.20
C ASP A 136 -17.68 -22.47 14.68
N LEU A 137 -17.54 -21.18 14.97
CA LEU A 137 -17.57 -20.65 16.33
C LEU A 137 -18.96 -20.75 16.95
N VAL A 138 -20.01 -20.50 16.16
CA VAL A 138 -21.40 -20.61 16.63
C VAL A 138 -21.74 -22.07 16.94
N LEU A 139 -21.31 -23.02 16.10
CA LEU A 139 -21.52 -24.45 16.32
C LEU A 139 -20.82 -24.97 17.58
N LYS A 140 -19.64 -24.43 17.92
CA LYS A 140 -18.86 -24.85 19.10
C LYS A 140 -19.25 -24.15 20.39
N LYS A 141 -20.17 -23.17 20.35
CA LYS A 141 -20.55 -22.39 21.52
C LYS A 141 -21.54 -23.19 22.39
N GLN A 142 -21.12 -23.61 23.57
CA GLN A 142 -22.02 -24.23 24.55
C GLN A 142 -23.11 -23.24 24.99
N HIS A 143 -24.37 -23.68 24.89
CA HIS A 143 -25.50 -22.97 25.46
C HIS A 143 -25.36 -22.96 26.98
N HIS A 144 -25.18 -21.78 27.57
CA HIS A 144 -25.35 -21.60 29.01
C HIS A 144 -26.83 -21.30 29.26
N PRO A 145 -27.61 -22.22 29.84
CA PRO A 145 -28.94 -21.89 30.32
C PRO A 145 -28.81 -20.91 31.48
N SER A 146 -29.54 -19.80 31.42
CA SER A 146 -29.71 -18.90 32.56
C SER A 146 -30.61 -19.57 33.59
N HIS A 147 -30.27 -19.41 34.87
CA HIS A 147 -30.95 -19.99 36.03
C HIS A 147 -32.17 -19.17 36.45
#